data_AF-X1QCT3-F1
#
_entry.id   AF-X1QCT3-F1
#
_cell.length_a   1.000
_cell.length_b   1.000
_cell.length_c   1.000
_cell.angle_alpha   90.00
_cell.angle_beta   90.00
_cell.angle_gamma   90.00
#
_symmetry.space_group_name_H-M   'P 1'
#
loop_
_entity.id
_entity.type
_entity.pdbx_description
1 polymer ?
#
loop_
_entity_poly.entity_id
_entity_poly.type
_entity_poly.pdbx_seq_one_letter_code
_entity_poly.pdbx_strand_id
1 'polypeptide(L)'
;MVSKLGNALLLAQPFFTFSVFLSVLLGAPPLWLSWTIAIIPLPLRFYITGRLTRRTPFDIPILILTVGMLLGFFLSPDHQLRLTVMHTYLACVLFYYGLVNNSDARLGYWGFLAGFLFLILFFLSALVFAGGPGKHIVFNEWAYELAAP
;
A
#
# COMPACT_ATOMS: atom_id res chain seq x y z
N MET A 1 -22.63 -5.95 20.39
CA MET A 1 -23.38 -6.11 19.12
C MET A 1 -22.60 -5.38 18.04
N VAL A 2 -21.90 -6.09 17.16
CA VAL A 2 -21.20 -5.44 16.03
C VAL A 2 -22.25 -5.14 14.96
N SER A 3 -22.41 -3.86 14.59
CA SER A 3 -23.40 -3.47 13.58
C SER A 3 -23.01 -4.04 12.20
N LYS A 4 -24.00 -4.38 11.37
CA LYS A 4 -23.77 -4.84 9.98
C LYS A 4 -22.90 -3.84 9.18
N LEU A 5 -23.01 -2.56 9.50
CA LEU A 5 -22.21 -1.48 8.93
C LEU A 5 -20.72 -1.58 9.30
N GLY A 6 -20.40 -1.87 10.57
CA GLY A 6 -19.00 -2.02 11.01
C GLY A 6 -18.29 -3.17 10.29
N ASN A 7 -18.99 -4.30 10.10
CA ASN A 7 -18.45 -5.41 9.32
C ASN A 7 -18.28 -5.06 7.84
N ALA A 8 -19.22 -4.34 7.23
CA ALA A 8 -19.11 -3.89 5.84
C ALA A 8 -17.92 -2.92 5.64
N LEU A 9 -17.67 -2.01 6.57
CA LEU A 9 -16.54 -1.09 6.53
C LEU A 9 -15.19 -1.81 6.68
N LEU A 10 -15.11 -2.82 7.57
CA LEU A 10 -13.91 -3.64 7.70
C LEU A 10 -13.63 -4.47 6.45
N LEU A 11 -14.68 -5.00 5.81
CA LEU A 11 -14.58 -5.67 4.53
C LEU A 11 -14.06 -4.73 3.43
N ALA A 12 -14.53 -3.49 3.40
CA ALA A 12 -14.10 -2.49 2.42
C ALA A 12 -12.67 -1.95 2.65
N GLN A 13 -11.97 -2.37 3.70
CA GLN A 13 -10.65 -1.86 4.08
C GLN A 13 -9.63 -1.75 2.91
N PRO A 14 -9.48 -2.76 2.02
CA PRO A 14 -8.54 -2.67 0.90
C PRO A 14 -8.89 -1.56 -0.10
N PHE A 15 -10.17 -1.24 -0.28
CA PHE A 15 -10.61 -0.17 -1.18
C PHE A 15 -10.26 1.22 -0.65
N PHE A 16 -10.28 1.39 0.68
CA PHE A 16 -9.86 2.65 1.29
C PHE A 16 -8.37 2.88 1.08
N THR A 17 -7.56 1.83 1.14
CA THR A 17 -6.12 1.92 0.85
C THR A 17 -5.82 2.20 -0.62
N PHE A 18 -6.67 1.72 -1.52
CA PHE A 18 -6.55 1.98 -2.96
C PHE A 18 -6.61 3.47 -3.29
N SER A 19 -7.36 4.28 -2.53
CA SER A 19 -7.40 5.73 -2.72
C SER A 19 -6.04 6.41 -2.55
N VAL A 20 -5.16 5.88 -1.68
CA VAL A 20 -3.80 6.42 -1.47
C VAL A 20 -2.95 6.20 -2.71
N PHE A 21 -3.07 5.04 -3.35
CA PHE A 21 -2.37 4.76 -4.60
C PHE A 21 -2.80 5.69 -5.73
N LEU A 22 -4.11 5.89 -5.91
CA LEU A 22 -4.62 6.80 -6.93
C LEU A 22 -4.11 8.23 -6.69
N SER A 23 -4.05 8.67 -5.44
CA SER A 23 -3.56 10.00 -5.09
C SER A 23 -2.06 10.18 -5.34
N VAL A 24 -1.26 9.12 -5.14
CA VAL A 24 0.18 9.16 -5.46
C VAL A 24 0.41 9.10 -6.97
N LEU A 25 -0.32 8.26 -7.71
CA LEU A 25 -0.14 8.05 -9.15
C LEU A 25 -0.74 9.17 -10.02
N LEU A 26 -1.93 9.65 -9.67
CA LEU A 26 -2.72 10.58 -10.48
C LEU A 26 -2.75 12.00 -9.89
N GLY A 27 -2.18 12.20 -8.71
CA GLY A 27 -2.28 13.47 -7.97
C GLY A 27 -3.70 13.78 -7.46
N ALA A 28 -4.64 12.83 -7.57
CA ALA A 28 -6.02 12.99 -7.18
C ALA A 28 -6.62 11.66 -6.66
N PRO A 29 -7.41 11.68 -5.57
CA PRO A 29 -7.76 12.81 -4.70
C PRO A 29 -6.56 13.39 -3.90
N PRO A 30 -6.73 14.46 -3.09
CA PRO A 30 -5.64 14.97 -2.27
C PRO A 30 -5.07 13.88 -1.35
N LEU A 31 -3.74 13.78 -1.28
CA LEU A 31 -3.04 12.71 -0.57
C LEU A 31 -3.45 12.62 0.90
N TRP A 32 -3.57 13.76 1.59
CA TRP A 32 -4.00 13.81 3.00
C TRP A 32 -5.40 13.22 3.22
N LEU A 33 -6.33 13.44 2.28
CA LEU A 33 -7.69 12.94 2.36
C LEU A 33 -7.73 11.42 2.17
N SER A 34 -6.89 10.91 1.27
CA SER A 34 -6.74 9.47 1.04
C SER A 34 -6.16 8.75 2.26
N TRP A 35 -5.19 9.37 2.93
CA TRP A 35 -4.65 8.84 4.19
C TRP A 35 -5.71 8.79 5.29
N THR A 36 -6.51 9.85 5.43
CA THR A 36 -7.61 9.87 6.39
C THR A 36 -8.56 8.70 6.14
N ILE A 37 -8.95 8.48 4.88
CA ILE A 37 -9.85 7.37 4.50
C ILE A 37 -9.21 6.00 4.76
N ALA A 38 -7.93 5.83 4.40
CA ALA A 38 -7.21 4.57 4.56
C ALA A 38 -6.98 4.16 6.02
N ILE A 39 -6.92 5.12 6.95
CA ILE A 39 -6.67 4.86 8.37
C ILE A 39 -7.96 4.47 9.12
N ILE A 40 -9.14 4.98 8.74
CA ILE A 40 -10.44 4.75 9.42
C ILE A 40 -10.70 3.27 9.80
N PRO A 41 -10.40 2.26 8.96
CA PRO A 41 -10.67 0.87 9.31
C PRO A 41 -9.84 0.33 10.48
N LEU A 42 -8.66 0.90 10.77
CA LEU A 42 -7.77 0.44 11.84
C LEU A 42 -8.36 0.66 13.26
N PRO A 43 -8.76 1.88 13.67
CA PRO A 43 -9.39 2.09 14.97
C PRO A 43 -10.73 1.36 15.07
N LEU A 44 -11.50 1.28 13.97
CA LEU A 44 -12.75 0.51 13.92
C LEU A 44 -12.48 -0.97 14.20
N ARG A 45 -11.43 -1.54 13.61
CA ARG A 45 -11.03 -2.93 13.83
C ARG A 45 -10.60 -3.18 15.26
N PHE A 46 -9.80 -2.28 15.84
CA PHE A 46 -9.38 -2.37 17.22
C PHE A 46 -10.59 -2.38 18.17
N TYR A 47 -11.56 -1.50 17.93
CA TYR A 47 -12.80 -1.45 18.71
C TYR A 47 -13.61 -2.75 18.62
N ILE A 48 -13.66 -3.41 17.45
CA ILE A 48 -14.46 -4.62 17.22
C ILE A 48 -13.73 -5.91 17.68
N THR A 49 -12.43 -6.01 17.45
CA THR A 49 -11.67 -7.27 17.59
C THR A 49 -10.59 -7.23 18.67
N GLY A 50 -10.33 -6.07 19.27
CA GLY A 50 -9.24 -5.85 20.23
C GLY A 50 -7.84 -5.90 19.63
N ARG A 51 -7.71 -6.00 18.30
CA ARG A 51 -6.44 -6.11 17.57
C ARG A 51 -6.44 -5.20 16.35
N LEU A 52 -5.33 -4.51 16.09
CA LEU A 52 -5.20 -3.64 14.90
C LEU A 52 -4.96 -4.46 13.62
N THR A 53 -4.14 -5.49 13.70
CA THR A 53 -3.77 -6.35 12.57
C THR A 53 -3.62 -7.80 13.02
N ARG A 54 -3.72 -8.72 12.06
CA ARG A 54 -3.35 -10.12 12.25
C ARG A 54 -1.84 -10.26 12.07
N ARG A 55 -1.20 -11.11 12.89
CA ARG A 55 0.22 -11.46 12.71
C ARG A 55 0.41 -12.34 11.48
N THR A 56 1.47 -12.09 10.73
CA THR A 56 1.79 -12.79 9.48
C THR A 56 3.27 -13.16 9.42
N PRO A 57 3.64 -14.19 8.65
CA PRO A 57 5.05 -14.48 8.39
C PRO A 57 5.78 -13.33 7.66
N PHE A 58 5.04 -12.40 7.05
CA PHE A 58 5.60 -11.22 6.38
C PHE A 58 5.85 -10.04 7.33
N ASP A 59 5.46 -10.12 8.61
CA ASP A 59 5.66 -9.03 9.56
C ASP A 59 7.16 -8.66 9.70
N ILE A 60 8.04 -9.67 9.72
CA ILE A 60 9.50 -9.47 9.81
C ILE A 60 10.06 -8.87 8.50
N PRO A 61 9.79 -9.42 7.31
CA PRO A 61 10.16 -8.78 6.05
C PRO A 61 9.67 -7.32 5.94
N ILE A 62 8.41 -7.05 6.29
CA ILE A 62 7.84 -5.70 6.29
C ILE A 62 8.58 -4.80 7.27
N LEU A 63 8.94 -5.28 8.46
CA LEU A 63 9.70 -4.50 9.42
C LEU A 63 11.09 -4.12 8.87
N ILE A 64 11.80 -5.07 8.27
CA ILE A 64 13.12 -4.85 7.65
C ILE A 64 13.01 -3.80 6.54
N LEU A 65 12.04 -3.96 5.64
CA LEU A 65 11.80 -3.01 4.55
C LEU A 65 11.38 -1.62 5.07
N THR A 66 10.65 -1.56 6.18
CA THR A 66 10.27 -0.29 6.82
C THR A 66 11.50 0.44 7.35
N VAL A 67 12.44 -0.28 7.96
CA VAL A 67 13.72 0.31 8.39
C VAL A 67 14.50 0.83 7.18
N GLY A 68 14.60 0.05 6.11
CA GLY A 68 15.26 0.48 4.87
C GLY A 68 14.60 1.71 4.24
N MET A 69 13.27 1.76 4.21
CA MET A 69 12.50 2.91 3.73
C MET A 69 12.76 4.16 4.57
N LEU A 70 12.80 4.04 5.91
CA LEU A 70 13.12 5.16 6.80
C LEU A 70 14.53 5.68 6.56
N LEU A 71 15.52 4.79 6.40
CA LEU A 71 16.88 5.18 6.06
C LEU A 71 16.92 5.92 4.71
N GLY A 72 16.26 5.38 3.69
CA GLY A 72 16.15 6.04 2.38
C GLY A 72 15.47 7.42 2.47
N PHE A 73 14.47 7.57 3.33
CA PHE A 73 13.79 8.84 3.57
C PHE A 73 14.74 9.92 4.15
N PHE A 74 15.61 9.55 5.09
CA PHE A 74 16.55 10.48 5.72
C PHE A 74 17.79 10.76 4.86
N LEU A 75 18.23 9.79 4.06
CA LEU A 75 19.46 9.89 3.26
C LEU A 75 19.23 10.45 1.85
N SER A 76 18.02 10.35 1.30
CA SER A 76 17.73 10.81 -0.06
C SER A 76 17.78 12.34 -0.17
N PRO A 77 18.57 12.91 -1.10
CA PRO A 77 18.62 14.34 -1.35
C PRO A 77 17.37 14.86 -2.08
N ASP A 78 16.71 14.00 -2.87
CA ASP A 78 15.48 14.36 -3.57
C ASP A 78 14.26 14.25 -2.64
N HIS A 79 13.63 15.41 -2.38
CA HIS A 79 12.47 15.55 -1.52
C HIS A 79 11.18 14.96 -2.10
N GLN A 80 10.97 15.06 -3.42
CA GLN A 80 9.77 14.54 -4.06
C GLN A 80 9.84 13.02 -4.17
N LEU A 81 11.01 12.50 -4.54
CA LEU A 81 11.23 11.06 -4.66
C LEU A 81 11.03 10.36 -3.31
N ARG A 82 11.65 10.86 -2.23
CA ARG A 82 11.53 10.24 -0.89
C ARG A 82 10.09 10.16 -0.39
N LEU A 83 9.30 11.21 -0.62
CA LEU A 83 7.89 11.24 -0.22
C LEU A 83 7.09 10.26 -1.07
N THR A 84 7.29 10.24 -2.38
CA THR A 84 6.57 9.34 -3.28
C THR A 84 6.82 7.88 -2.90
N VAL A 85 8.08 7.51 -2.67
CA VAL A 85 8.46 6.16 -2.24
C VAL A 85 7.86 5.82 -0.88
N MET A 86 7.94 6.72 0.10
CA MET A 86 7.38 6.50 1.44
C MET A 86 5.87 6.24 1.40
N HIS A 87 5.12 7.10 0.71
CA HIS A 87 3.66 6.96 0.63
C HIS A 87 3.25 5.69 -0.12
N THR A 88 3.95 5.37 -1.22
CA THR A 88 3.70 4.15 -1.99
C THR A 88 3.96 2.90 -1.13
N TYR A 89 5.08 2.87 -0.42
CA TYR A 89 5.43 1.76 0.47
C TYR A 89 4.40 1.57 1.59
N LEU A 90 4.04 2.65 2.30
CA LEU A 90 3.06 2.56 3.38
C LEU A 90 1.67 2.15 2.86
N ALA A 91 1.29 2.58 1.65
CA ALA A 91 0.06 2.14 1.00
C ALA A 91 0.10 0.63 0.67
N CYS A 92 1.22 0.10 0.16
CA CYS A 92 1.43 -1.33 -0.05
C CYS A 92 1.23 -2.12 1.25
N VAL A 93 1.84 -1.67 2.35
CA VAL A 93 1.76 -2.33 3.66
C VAL A 93 0.32 -2.33 4.18
N LEU A 94 -0.38 -1.20 4.12
CA LEU A 94 -1.76 -1.12 4.55
C LEU A 94 -2.69 -1.97 3.67
N PHE A 95 -2.42 -2.04 2.36
CA PHE A 95 -3.19 -2.88 1.44
C PHE A 95 -2.99 -4.35 1.80
N TYR A 96 -1.74 -4.80 1.95
CA TYR A 96 -1.40 -6.15 2.41
C TYR A 96 -2.13 -6.52 3.69
N TYR A 97 -2.03 -5.69 4.73
CA TYR A 97 -2.73 -5.97 5.99
C TYR A 97 -4.24 -5.91 5.82
N GLY A 98 -4.80 -5.01 5.00
CA GLY A 98 -6.22 -4.98 4.66
C GLY A 98 -6.71 -6.31 4.08
N LEU A 99 -5.89 -6.97 3.25
CA LEU A 99 -6.22 -8.27 2.67
C LEU A 99 -6.13 -9.41 3.67
N VAL A 100 -5.00 -9.53 4.36
CA VAL A 100 -4.76 -10.58 5.37
C VAL A 100 -5.80 -10.49 6.48
N ASN A 101 -6.14 -9.28 6.88
CA ASN A 101 -7.13 -9.02 7.90
C ASN A 101 -8.52 -9.55 7.49
N ASN A 102 -8.84 -9.54 6.20
CA ASN A 102 -10.13 -9.99 5.68
C ASN A 102 -10.11 -11.41 5.10
N SER A 103 -8.97 -12.12 5.11
CA SER A 103 -8.83 -13.44 4.48
C SER A 103 -9.61 -14.57 5.16
N ASP A 104 -9.90 -14.46 6.47
CA ASP A 104 -10.68 -15.47 7.22
C ASP A 104 -12.19 -15.34 7.00
N ALA A 105 -12.67 -14.29 6.32
CA ALA A 105 -14.08 -14.06 6.06
C ALA A 105 -14.61 -14.97 4.93
N ARG A 106 -14.46 -16.30 5.07
CA ARG A 106 -15.10 -17.41 4.30
C ARG A 106 -15.24 -17.28 2.76
N LEU A 107 -14.59 -16.34 2.11
CA LEU A 107 -14.79 -16.05 0.69
C LEU A 107 -13.42 -15.84 0.04
N GLY A 108 -12.98 -16.83 -0.74
CA GLY A 108 -11.82 -16.72 -1.66
C GLY A 108 -11.91 -15.54 -2.64
N TYR A 109 -13.07 -14.89 -2.72
CA TYR A 109 -13.32 -13.62 -3.39
C TYR A 109 -12.35 -12.51 -2.98
N TRP A 110 -11.92 -12.42 -1.71
CA TRP A 110 -10.98 -11.38 -1.28
C TRP A 110 -9.57 -11.60 -1.81
N GLY A 111 -9.12 -12.86 -1.93
CA GLY A 111 -7.83 -13.17 -2.58
C GLY A 111 -7.86 -12.88 -4.08
N PHE A 112 -8.98 -13.15 -4.74
CA PHE A 112 -9.18 -12.83 -6.15
C PHE A 112 -9.25 -11.31 -6.40
N LEU A 113 -10.04 -10.59 -5.62
CA LEU A 113 -10.20 -9.14 -5.71
C LEU A 113 -8.91 -8.40 -5.33
N ALA A 114 -8.19 -8.90 -4.32
CA ALA A 114 -6.83 -8.48 -3.98
C ALA A 114 -5.87 -8.59 -5.16
N GLY A 115 -5.81 -9.79 -5.74
CA GLY A 115 -4.94 -10.09 -6.88
C GLY A 115 -5.32 -9.22 -8.08
N PHE A 116 -6.61 -9.03 -8.32
CA PHE A 116 -7.11 -8.19 -9.40
C PHE A 116 -6.75 -6.71 -9.20
N LEU A 117 -6.95 -6.16 -8.00
CA LEU A 117 -6.53 -4.79 -7.66
C LEU A 117 -5.02 -4.63 -7.74
N PHE A 118 -4.26 -5.62 -7.26
CA PHE A 118 -2.80 -5.64 -7.41
C PHE A 118 -2.37 -5.64 -8.87
N LEU A 119 -3.00 -6.44 -9.73
CA LEU A 119 -2.72 -6.50 -11.16
C LEU A 119 -3.05 -5.17 -11.86
N ILE A 120 -4.17 -4.53 -11.51
CA ILE A 120 -4.51 -3.19 -12.01
C ILE A 120 -3.44 -2.18 -11.58
N LEU A 121 -3.03 -2.20 -10.31
CA LEU A 121 -2.00 -1.29 -9.80
C LEU A 121 -0.64 -1.53 -10.46
N PHE A 122 -0.27 -2.79 -10.64
CA PHE A 122 0.95 -3.17 -11.34
C PHE A 122 0.91 -2.67 -12.78
N PHE A 123 -0.20 -2.87 -13.48
CA PHE A 123 -0.38 -2.43 -14.86
C PHE A 123 -0.38 -0.91 -14.99
N LEU A 124 -1.10 -0.18 -14.13
CA LEU A 124 -1.13 1.29 -14.11
C LEU A 124 0.25 1.86 -13.75
N SER A 125 0.92 1.29 -12.76
CA SER A 125 2.30 1.67 -12.42
C SER A 125 3.22 1.44 -13.62
N ALA A 126 3.15 0.26 -14.26
CA ALA A 126 3.93 -0.06 -15.43
C ALA A 126 3.66 0.92 -16.59
N LEU A 127 2.41 1.33 -16.83
CA LEU A 127 2.06 2.31 -17.86
C LEU A 127 2.60 3.71 -17.55
N VAL A 128 2.45 4.18 -16.30
CA VAL A 128 2.93 5.50 -15.86
C VAL A 128 4.45 5.57 -15.92
N PHE A 129 5.14 4.54 -15.42
CA PHE A 129 6.60 4.47 -15.45
C PHE A 129 7.15 4.12 -16.85
N ALA A 130 6.36 3.54 -17.75
CA ALA A 130 6.75 3.35 -19.16
C ALA A 130 6.64 4.65 -19.99
N GLY A 131 5.88 5.65 -19.53
CA GLY A 131 5.63 6.91 -20.25
C GLY A 131 6.55 8.09 -19.86
N GLY A 132 7.37 7.96 -18.81
CA GLY A 132 8.27 9.01 -18.34
C GLY A 132 9.58 9.11 -19.13
N PRO A 133 10.38 10.19 -18.95
CA PRO A 133 11.66 10.40 -19.64
C PRO A 133 12.79 9.39 -19.32
N GLY A 134 12.51 8.34 -18.54
CA GLY A 134 13.34 7.14 -18.39
C GLY A 134 12.48 5.91 -18.66
N LYS A 135 12.57 5.34 -19.88
CA LYS A 135 11.80 4.16 -20.28
C LYS A 135 12.42 2.89 -19.69
N HIS A 136 12.13 2.58 -18.43
CA HIS A 136 12.66 1.35 -17.82
C HIS A 136 11.54 0.54 -17.19
N ILE A 137 10.98 -0.36 -18.01
CA ILE A 137 10.11 -1.43 -17.54
C ILE A 137 10.98 -2.37 -16.72
N VAL A 138 10.88 -2.19 -15.40
CA VAL A 138 11.15 -3.18 -14.35
C VAL A 138 12.64 -3.42 -14.08
N PHE A 139 13.14 -2.78 -13.01
CA PHE A 139 14.19 -3.28 -12.11
C PHE A 139 15.68 -3.15 -12.46
N ASN A 140 16.11 -2.50 -13.55
CA ASN A 140 17.54 -2.53 -13.91
C ASN A 140 18.32 -1.20 -13.78
N GLU A 141 17.69 -0.03 -13.87
CA GLU A 141 18.46 1.23 -13.90
C GLU A 141 18.98 1.66 -12.52
N TRP A 142 18.17 1.54 -11.46
CA TRP A 142 18.60 1.80 -10.09
C TRP A 142 19.79 0.92 -9.65
N ALA A 143 19.81 -0.36 -10.06
CA ALA A 143 20.92 -1.26 -9.79
C ALA A 143 22.13 -0.99 -10.70
N TYR A 144 21.90 -0.52 -11.93
CA TYR A 144 22.96 -0.14 -12.88
C TYR A 144 23.66 1.15 -12.48
N GLU A 145 22.93 2.15 -11.97
CA GLU A 145 23.48 3.41 -11.46
C GLU A 145 24.24 3.24 -10.13
N LEU A 146 23.79 2.34 -9.25
CA LEU A 146 24.51 1.99 -8.02
C LEU A 146 25.82 1.22 -8.26
N ALA A 147 25.97 0.60 -9.44
CA ALA A 147 27.13 -0.20 -9.83
C ALA A 147 28.07 0.51 -10.83
N ALA A 148 27.76 1.74 -11.22
CA ALA A 148 28.63 2.53 -12.08
C ALA A 148 29.82 3.08 -11.27
N PRO A 149 31.07 2.98 -11.79
CA PRO A 149 32.28 3.35 -11.07
C PRO A 149 32.42 4.86 -10.81
#